data_AF-T0T6G3-F1
#
_entry.id   AF-T0T6G3-F1
#
_cell.length_a   1.000
_cell.length_b   1.000
_cell.length_c   1.000
_cell.angle_alpha   90.00
_cell.angle_beta   90.00
_cell.angle_gamma   90.00
#
_symmetry.space_group_name_H-M   'P 1'
#
loop_
_entity.id
_entity.type
_entity.pdbx_description
1 polymer ?
#
loop_
_entity_poly.entity_id
_entity_poly.type
_entity_poly.pdbx_seq_one_letter_code
_entity_poly.pdbx_strand_id
1 'polypeptide(L)'
;MRIYLITLLTLFHINTLAKDELLVQYCDDLGGKVVNSYRCPKSKLKIPFQFCTYTNQFGEHQFFDGCTGPSGGHSELFYPHCIRHDLCYHHEPSTSGKTQKMCDSEFKRGLLNSCQNAENPKKCRSWAKTMYKAVRSFGRLAYNCADYQGHY
;
A
#
# COMPACT_ATOMS: atom_id res chain seq x y z
N MET A 1 -0.64 -1.73 60.64
CA MET A 1 -0.82 -2.78 59.62
C MET A 1 -1.33 -2.11 58.35
N ARG A 2 -0.43 -1.75 57.42
CA ARG A 2 -0.77 -0.99 56.20
C ARG A 2 -0.71 -1.93 54.98
N ILE A 3 -1.85 -2.02 54.31
CA ILE A 3 -2.10 -2.74 53.06
C ILE A 3 -1.38 -1.99 51.94
N TYR A 4 -0.55 -2.67 51.15
CA TYR A 4 -0.10 -2.17 49.85
C TYR A 4 -0.74 -3.02 48.75
N LEU A 5 -1.80 -2.45 48.16
CA LEU A 5 -2.43 -2.94 46.95
C LEU A 5 -1.52 -2.55 45.78
N ILE A 6 -0.77 -3.50 45.22
CA ILE A 6 0.03 -3.27 44.02
C ILE A 6 -0.92 -3.38 42.82
N THR A 7 -1.50 -2.26 42.41
CA THR A 7 -2.16 -2.14 41.11
C THR A 7 -1.11 -2.16 40.01
N LEU A 8 -0.95 -3.32 39.39
CA LEU A 8 -0.18 -3.52 38.16
C LEU A 8 -0.91 -2.81 37.00
N LEU A 9 -0.60 -1.53 36.80
CA LEU A 9 -1.00 -0.79 35.60
C LEU A 9 -0.20 -1.34 34.41
N THR A 10 -0.74 -2.34 33.74
CA THR A 10 -0.27 -2.74 32.41
C THR A 10 -0.59 -1.59 31.46
N LEU A 11 0.44 -0.83 31.12
CA LEU A 11 0.41 0.15 30.03
C LEU A 11 0.13 -0.61 28.73
N PHE A 12 -1.14 -0.76 28.38
CA PHE A 12 -1.55 -0.99 27.01
C PHE A 12 -1.12 0.24 26.21
N HIS A 13 0.09 0.22 25.66
CA HIS A 13 0.45 1.09 24.55
C HIS A 13 -0.41 0.67 23.38
N ILE A 14 -1.54 1.37 23.24
CA ILE A 14 -2.32 1.41 22.02
C ILE A 14 -1.35 1.96 20.97
N ASN A 15 -0.79 1.08 20.14
CA ASN A 15 -0.05 1.50 18.97
C ASN A 15 -1.03 2.28 18.11
N THR A 16 -0.99 3.61 18.21
CA THR A 16 -1.58 4.48 17.21
C THR A 16 -1.03 4.00 15.87
N LEU A 17 -1.91 3.64 14.93
CA LEU A 17 -1.52 3.35 13.54
C LEU A 17 -0.55 4.45 13.13
N ALA A 18 0.74 4.12 12.99
CA ALA A 18 1.74 5.09 12.59
C ALA A 18 1.30 5.66 11.24
N LYS A 19 1.19 6.98 11.16
CA LYS A 19 0.90 7.70 9.92
C LYS A 19 1.94 7.27 8.89
N ASP A 20 1.51 6.83 7.70
CA ASP A 20 2.45 6.47 6.64
C ASP A 20 3.07 7.76 6.09
N GLU A 21 4.23 8.13 6.63
CA GLU A 21 4.95 9.35 6.24
C GLU A 21 5.33 9.32 4.75
N LEU A 22 5.62 8.14 4.20
CA LEU A 22 5.92 7.97 2.78
C LEU A 22 4.70 8.29 1.92
N LEU A 23 3.49 7.91 2.35
CA LEU A 23 2.26 8.22 1.60
C LEU A 23 2.08 9.72 1.45
N VAL A 24 2.26 10.46 2.55
CA VAL A 24 2.12 11.92 2.56
C VAL A 24 3.16 12.55 1.64
N GLN A 25 4.42 12.17 1.78
CA GLN A 25 5.50 12.71 0.96
C GLN A 25 5.25 12.48 -0.53
N TYR A 26 4.98 11.24 -0.93
CA TYR A 26 4.70 10.91 -2.34
C TYR A 26 3.45 11.62 -2.86
N CYS A 27 2.44 11.80 -2.00
CA CYS A 27 1.23 12.51 -2.41
C CYS A 27 1.48 14.00 -2.64
N ASP A 28 2.25 14.63 -1.76
CA ASP A 28 2.62 16.04 -1.87
C ASP A 28 3.48 16.27 -3.12
N ASP A 29 4.43 15.39 -3.42
CA ASP A 29 5.27 15.44 -4.63
C ASP A 29 4.46 15.38 -5.94
N LEU A 30 3.31 14.71 -5.91
CA LEU A 30 2.36 14.62 -7.03
C LEU A 30 1.37 15.80 -7.09
N GLY A 31 1.43 16.74 -6.14
CA GLY A 31 0.40 17.78 -5.98
C GLY A 31 -0.98 17.20 -5.62
N GLY A 32 -0.99 16.03 -5.00
CA GLY A 32 -2.19 15.29 -4.63
C GLY A 32 -2.76 15.72 -3.27
N LYS A 33 -3.72 14.92 -2.80
CA LYS A 33 -4.35 15.07 -1.49
C LYS A 33 -4.53 13.72 -0.83
N VAL A 34 -4.07 13.62 0.42
CA VAL A 34 -4.33 12.46 1.27
C VAL A 34 -5.76 12.51 1.82
N VAL A 35 -6.49 11.41 1.68
CA VAL A 35 -7.84 11.20 2.23
C VAL A 35 -7.83 10.00 3.17
N ASN A 36 -8.61 10.02 4.26
CA ASN A 36 -8.59 8.96 5.28
C ASN A 36 -9.47 7.74 4.96
N SER A 37 -10.16 7.76 3.83
CA SER A 37 -10.90 6.63 3.31
C SER A 37 -11.15 6.83 1.83
N TYR A 38 -11.23 5.74 1.08
CA TYR A 38 -11.58 5.78 -0.34
C TYR A 38 -12.81 4.94 -0.61
N ARG A 39 -13.68 5.39 -1.52
CA ARG A 39 -14.86 4.64 -1.95
C ARG A 39 -14.65 4.20 -3.39
N CYS A 40 -14.50 2.90 -3.60
CA CYS A 40 -14.26 2.35 -4.93
C CYS A 40 -15.39 2.74 -5.90
N PRO A 41 -15.09 3.44 -7.00
CA PRO A 41 -16.08 3.81 -8.00
C PRO A 41 -16.89 2.63 -8.52
N LYS A 42 -16.23 1.49 -8.81
CA LYS A 42 -16.89 0.31 -9.38
C LYS A 42 -17.74 -0.47 -8.39
N SER A 43 -17.15 -0.93 -7.29
CA SER A 43 -17.81 -1.83 -6.31
C SER A 43 -18.57 -1.08 -5.21
N LYS A 44 -18.37 0.24 -5.09
CA LYS A 44 -18.85 1.09 -3.99
C LYS A 44 -18.32 0.71 -2.61
N LEU A 45 -17.38 -0.24 -2.52
CA LEU A 45 -16.69 -0.65 -1.29
C LEU A 45 -15.96 0.55 -0.69
N LYS A 46 -16.16 0.80 0.60
CA LYS A 46 -15.42 1.81 1.36
C LYS A 46 -14.21 1.16 2.02
N ILE A 47 -13.02 1.64 1.66
CA ILE A 47 -11.74 1.20 2.21
C ILE A 47 -11.34 2.21 3.30
N PRO A 48 -11.22 1.81 4.57
CA PRO A 48 -10.98 2.71 5.70
C PRO A 48 -9.48 2.98 5.93
N PHE A 49 -8.70 3.12 4.86
CA PHE A 49 -7.27 3.43 4.91
C PHE A 49 -6.98 4.78 4.26
N GLN A 50 -5.78 5.31 4.50
CA GLN A 50 -5.34 6.53 3.84
C GLN A 50 -5.02 6.25 2.37
N PHE A 51 -5.46 7.14 1.50
CA PHE A 51 -5.14 7.11 0.08
C PHE A 51 -4.56 8.45 -0.33
N CYS A 52 -3.54 8.44 -1.17
CA CYS A 52 -3.26 9.59 -2.01
C CYS A 52 -4.25 9.61 -3.16
N THR A 53 -4.79 10.78 -3.46
CA THR A 53 -5.61 11.03 -4.65
C THR A 53 -5.03 12.21 -5.41
N TYR A 54 -4.89 12.11 -6.72
CA TYR A 54 -4.28 13.16 -7.54
C TYR A 54 -4.83 13.14 -8.96
N THR A 55 -4.46 14.15 -9.75
CA THR A 55 -4.74 14.22 -11.18
C THR A 55 -3.41 14.08 -11.92
N ASN A 56 -3.30 13.09 -12.80
CA ASN A 56 -2.08 12.86 -13.57
C ASN A 56 -1.91 13.92 -14.68
N GLN A 57 -0.80 13.85 -15.41
CA GLN A 57 -0.50 14.74 -16.53
C GLN A 57 -1.51 14.67 -17.71
N PHE A 58 -2.36 13.64 -17.76
CA PHE A 58 -3.40 13.47 -18.77
C PHE A 58 -4.77 14.02 -18.32
N GLY A 59 -4.85 14.61 -17.12
CA GLY A 59 -6.10 15.10 -16.55
C GLY A 59 -6.96 14.00 -15.91
N GLU A 60 -6.40 12.83 -15.66
CA GLU A 60 -7.14 11.67 -15.14
C GLU A 60 -6.96 11.53 -13.63
N HIS A 61 -8.04 11.17 -12.95
CA HIS A 61 -8.01 10.96 -11.51
C HIS A 61 -7.35 9.63 -11.16
N GLN A 62 -6.35 9.65 -10.28
CA GLN A 62 -5.67 8.46 -9.79
C GLN A 62 -5.58 8.42 -8.28
N PHE A 63 -5.43 7.21 -7.76
CA PHE A 63 -5.32 6.97 -6.34
C PHE A 63 -4.47 5.73 -6.02
N PHE A 64 -3.80 5.76 -4.88
CA PHE A 64 -3.01 4.65 -4.32
C PHE A 64 -2.93 4.78 -2.79
N ASP A 65 -2.70 3.68 -2.08
CA ASP A 65 -2.51 3.66 -0.62
C ASP A 65 -1.10 3.23 -0.20
N GLY A 66 -0.22 2.95 -1.16
CA GLY A 66 1.18 2.65 -0.92
C GLY A 66 1.34 1.25 -0.32
N CYS A 67 2.32 1.09 0.58
CA CYS A 67 2.55 -0.23 1.16
C CYS A 67 1.60 -0.49 2.35
N THR A 68 0.44 -1.10 2.07
CA THR A 68 -0.49 -1.57 3.12
C THR A 68 0.00 -2.87 3.77
N GLY A 69 0.97 -2.77 4.69
CA GLY A 69 1.41 -3.88 5.52
C GLY A 69 2.91 -3.87 5.88
N PRO A 70 3.36 -4.84 6.68
CA PRO A 70 4.75 -4.89 7.12
C PRO A 70 5.72 -5.18 5.96
N SER A 71 6.73 -4.33 5.80
CA SER A 71 7.82 -4.46 4.82
C SER A 71 9.08 -5.14 5.39
N GLY A 72 9.13 -5.35 6.71
CA GLY A 72 10.31 -5.90 7.39
C GLY A 72 11.48 -4.95 7.56
N GLY A 73 11.23 -3.64 7.48
CA GLY A 73 12.26 -2.60 7.50
C GLY A 73 12.78 -2.23 6.11
N HIS A 74 12.01 -2.50 5.06
CA HIS A 74 12.37 -2.23 3.66
C HIS A 74 11.35 -1.30 2.98
N SER A 75 10.64 -0.46 3.74
CA SER A 75 9.54 0.35 3.23
C SER A 75 9.98 1.27 2.11
N GLU A 76 11.02 2.08 2.30
CA GLU A 76 11.53 2.99 1.27
C GLU A 76 11.90 2.27 -0.04
N LEU A 77 12.52 1.10 0.10
CA LEU A 77 12.96 0.28 -1.02
C LEU A 77 11.78 -0.34 -1.82
N PHE A 78 10.68 -0.62 -1.12
CA PHE A 78 9.50 -1.26 -1.68
C PHE A 78 8.42 -0.26 -2.12
N TYR A 79 8.43 0.95 -1.58
CA TYR A 79 7.37 1.95 -1.77
C TYR A 79 7.05 2.25 -3.23
N PRO A 80 8.05 2.50 -4.12
CA PRO A 80 7.76 2.74 -5.54
C PRO A 80 7.02 1.57 -6.21
N HIS A 81 7.30 0.34 -5.76
CA HIS A 81 6.64 -0.86 -6.28
C HIS A 81 5.25 -1.06 -5.71
N CYS A 82 4.99 -0.64 -4.47
CA CYS A 82 3.65 -0.61 -3.90
C CYS A 82 2.77 0.38 -4.67
N ILE A 83 3.23 1.62 -4.88
CA ILE A 83 2.50 2.62 -5.68
C ILE A 83 2.20 2.07 -7.08
N ARG A 84 3.21 1.53 -7.77
CA ARG A 84 3.01 0.94 -9.10
C ARG A 84 2.02 -0.23 -9.08
N HIS A 85 2.05 -1.04 -8.02
CA HIS A 85 1.08 -2.12 -7.84
C HIS A 85 -0.31 -1.53 -7.71
N ASP A 86 -0.57 -0.60 -6.78
CA ASP A 86 -1.89 0.00 -6.56
C ASP A 86 -2.45 0.66 -7.82
N LEU A 87 -1.62 1.40 -8.55
CA LEU A 87 -2.02 2.04 -9.80
C LEU A 87 -2.48 0.99 -10.83
N CYS A 88 -1.70 -0.09 -11.02
CA CYS A 88 -2.13 -1.24 -11.82
C CYS A 88 -3.39 -1.89 -11.24
N TYR A 89 -3.41 -2.09 -9.94
CA TYR A 89 -4.40 -2.91 -9.27
C TYR A 89 -5.79 -2.27 -9.27
N HIS A 90 -5.84 -0.96 -9.13
CA HIS A 90 -7.08 -0.20 -9.09
C HIS A 90 -7.58 0.24 -10.46
N HIS A 91 -6.69 0.53 -11.41
CA HIS A 91 -7.02 1.09 -12.73
C HIS A 91 -6.98 0.08 -13.87
N GLU A 92 -6.66 -1.19 -13.60
CA GLU A 92 -6.78 -2.27 -14.58
C GLU A 92 -8.08 -3.06 -14.37
N PRO A 93 -8.73 -3.53 -15.46
CA PRO A 93 -8.24 -3.61 -16.83
C PRO A 93 -8.56 -2.39 -17.71
N SER A 94 -9.15 -1.32 -17.17
CA SER A 94 -9.61 -0.17 -17.97
C SER A 94 -8.48 0.58 -18.68
N THR A 95 -7.23 0.37 -18.28
CA THR A 95 -6.06 1.04 -18.84
C THR A 95 -5.36 0.22 -19.93
N SER A 96 -4.79 -0.95 -19.60
CA SER A 96 -4.01 -1.77 -20.53
C SER A 96 -4.45 -3.24 -20.61
N GLY A 97 -5.55 -3.60 -19.95
CA GLY A 97 -6.10 -4.96 -19.96
C GLY A 97 -5.35 -5.94 -19.06
N LYS A 98 -4.52 -5.46 -18.12
CA LYS A 98 -3.78 -6.35 -17.22
C LYS A 98 -4.75 -7.06 -16.26
N THR A 99 -4.42 -8.31 -15.96
CA THR A 99 -5.12 -9.07 -14.92
C THR A 99 -4.50 -8.80 -13.54
N GLN A 100 -5.26 -9.04 -12.47
CA GLN A 100 -4.76 -9.04 -11.09
C GLN A 100 -3.44 -9.80 -10.95
N LYS A 101 -3.36 -11.00 -11.54
CA LYS A 101 -2.17 -11.86 -11.50
C LYS A 101 -0.96 -11.19 -12.16
N MET A 102 -1.17 -10.40 -13.22
CA MET A 102 -0.10 -9.67 -13.90
C MET A 102 0.41 -8.52 -13.04
N CYS A 103 -0.48 -7.72 -12.43
CA CYS A 103 -0.10 -6.69 -11.47
C CYS A 103 0.70 -7.29 -10.30
N ASP A 104 0.21 -8.39 -9.69
CA ASP A 104 0.90 -9.05 -8.57
C ASP A 104 2.28 -9.61 -8.97
N SER A 105 2.42 -10.08 -10.21
CA SER A 105 3.68 -10.62 -10.72
C SER A 105 4.70 -9.51 -10.99
N GLU A 106 4.26 -8.38 -11.53
CA GLU A 106 5.09 -7.19 -11.69
C GLU A 106 5.55 -6.64 -10.34
N PHE A 107 4.64 -6.55 -9.37
CA PHE A 107 4.94 -6.18 -8.00
C PHE A 107 6.04 -7.06 -7.40
N LYS A 108 5.85 -8.39 -7.41
CA LYS A 108 6.86 -9.34 -6.91
C LYS A 108 8.23 -9.14 -7.57
N ARG A 109 8.25 -8.97 -8.90
CA ARG A 109 9.50 -8.76 -9.66
C ARG A 109 10.17 -7.47 -9.24
N GLY A 110 9.42 -6.38 -9.12
CA GLY A 110 9.91 -5.08 -8.64
C GLY A 110 10.56 -5.18 -7.26
N LEU A 111 9.84 -5.74 -6.29
CA LEU A 111 10.35 -5.95 -4.93
C LEU A 111 11.64 -6.78 -4.91
N LEU A 112 11.68 -7.88 -5.64
CA LEU A 112 12.86 -8.76 -5.69
C LEU A 112 14.07 -8.08 -6.35
N ASN A 113 13.84 -7.27 -7.38
CA ASN A 113 14.90 -6.51 -8.04
C ASN A 113 15.48 -5.45 -7.12
N SER A 114 14.64 -4.73 -6.38
CA SER A 114 15.08 -3.77 -5.37
C SER A 114 15.98 -4.40 -4.30
N CYS A 115 15.75 -5.67 -3.95
CA CYS A 115 16.58 -6.38 -2.96
C CYS A 115 18.02 -6.66 -3.38
N GLN A 116 18.44 -6.33 -4.61
CA GLN A 116 19.84 -6.49 -5.05
C GLN A 116 20.78 -5.56 -4.28
N ASN A 117 20.32 -4.36 -3.93
CA ASN A 117 21.12 -3.32 -3.27
C ASN A 117 20.78 -3.15 -1.78
N ALA A 118 19.99 -4.06 -1.20
CA ALA A 118 19.62 -3.99 0.20
C ALA A 118 20.81 -4.39 1.10
N GLU A 119 20.94 -3.77 2.27
CA GLU A 119 21.94 -4.15 3.28
C GLU A 119 21.87 -5.64 3.65
N ASN A 120 20.64 -6.19 3.72
CA ASN A 120 20.40 -7.63 3.89
C ASN A 120 19.53 -8.19 2.75
N PRO A 121 20.13 -8.61 1.62
CA PRO A 121 19.39 -9.09 0.45
C PRO A 121 18.52 -10.33 0.73
N LYS A 122 18.95 -11.22 1.65
CA LYS A 122 18.21 -12.43 2.00
C LYS A 122 16.93 -12.08 2.76
N LYS A 123 17.02 -11.22 3.78
CA LYS A 123 15.87 -10.76 4.57
C LYS A 123 14.90 -9.96 3.67
N CYS A 124 15.42 -9.06 2.84
CA CYS A 124 14.63 -8.31 1.87
C CYS A 124 13.83 -9.24 0.95
N ARG A 125 14.47 -10.23 0.32
CA ARG A 125 13.78 -11.19 -0.56
C ARG A 125 12.74 -12.02 0.17
N SER A 126 12.94 -12.32 1.45
CA SER A 126 11.95 -13.01 2.27
C SER A 126 10.69 -12.15 2.42
N TRP A 127 10.84 -10.89 2.80
CA TRP A 127 9.73 -9.94 2.93
C TRP A 127 9.04 -9.63 1.61
N ALA A 128 9.79 -9.51 0.51
CA ALA A 128 9.23 -9.36 -0.83
C ALA A 128 8.29 -10.52 -1.19
N LYS A 129 8.67 -11.77 -0.85
CA LYS A 129 7.81 -12.94 -1.05
C LYS A 129 6.61 -12.94 -0.11
N THR A 130 6.76 -12.47 1.13
CA THR A 130 5.66 -12.34 2.08
C THR A 130 4.61 -11.35 1.59
N MET A 131 5.02 -10.15 1.15
CA MET A 131 4.12 -9.14 0.59
C MET A 131 3.40 -9.66 -0.66
N TYR A 132 4.13 -10.31 -1.57
CA TYR A 132 3.50 -10.97 -2.72
C TYR A 132 2.44 -12.00 -2.32
N LYS A 133 2.71 -12.84 -1.31
CA LYS A 133 1.70 -13.79 -0.82
C LYS A 133 0.48 -13.09 -0.24
N ALA A 134 0.68 -12.00 0.51
CA ALA A 134 -0.40 -11.23 1.10
C ALA A 134 -1.35 -10.65 0.03
N VAL A 135 -0.81 -10.00 -1.01
CA VAL A 135 -1.66 -9.45 -2.09
C VAL A 135 -2.40 -10.55 -2.87
N ARG A 136 -1.78 -11.73 -3.05
CA ARG A 136 -2.44 -12.89 -3.66
C ARG A 136 -3.59 -13.44 -2.83
N SER A 137 -3.49 -13.39 -1.51
CA SER A 137 -4.50 -13.90 -0.58
C SER A 137 -5.65 -12.92 -0.35
N PHE A 138 -5.35 -11.64 -0.18
CA PHE A 138 -6.31 -10.65 0.31
C PHE A 138 -6.67 -9.55 -0.69
N GLY A 139 -5.85 -9.33 -1.71
CA GLY A 139 -6.01 -8.19 -2.60
C GLY A 139 -7.30 -8.23 -3.42
N ARG A 140 -7.95 -9.38 -3.60
CA ARG A 140 -9.10 -9.52 -4.54
C ARG A 140 -10.21 -8.49 -4.32
N LEU A 141 -10.41 -8.02 -3.09
CA LEU A 141 -11.46 -7.07 -2.74
C LEU A 141 -11.22 -5.65 -3.28
N ALA A 142 -9.96 -5.27 -3.49
CA ALA A 142 -9.56 -3.94 -3.94
C ALA A 142 -9.17 -3.89 -5.43
N TYR A 143 -9.19 -5.04 -6.12
CA TYR A 143 -8.84 -5.12 -7.53
C TYR A 143 -9.91 -4.46 -8.39
N ASN A 144 -9.50 -3.70 -9.41
CA ASN A 144 -10.40 -3.07 -10.38
C ASN A 144 -11.41 -2.15 -9.67
N CYS A 145 -10.88 -1.32 -8.76
CA CYS A 145 -11.63 -0.40 -7.92
C CYS A 145 -12.16 0.79 -8.74
N ALA A 146 -11.36 1.30 -9.69
CA ALA A 146 -11.79 2.32 -10.64
C ALA A 146 -12.78 1.76 -11.67
N ASP A 147 -13.66 2.61 -12.19
CA ASP A 147 -14.59 2.31 -13.29
C ASP A 147 -14.29 3.13 -14.56
N TYR A 148 -13.12 3.76 -14.60
CA TYR A 148 -12.64 4.64 -15.67
C TYR A 148 -11.19 4.30 -16.08
N GLN A 149 -10.72 4.80 -17.22
CA GLN A 149 -9.34 4.62 -17.68
C GLN A 149 -8.37 5.52 -16.89
N GLY A 150 -7.16 5.06 -16.62
CA GLY A 150 -6.13 5.90 -15.99
C GLY A 150 -4.72 5.51 -16.41
N HIS A 151 -3.99 6.40 -17.06
CA HIS A 151 -2.62 6.20 -17.52
C HIS A 151 -1.62 6.46 -16.39
N TYR A 152 -0.77 5.49 -16.07
CA TYR A 152 0.22 5.57 -14.98
C TYR A 152 1.59 5.01 -15.39
#